data_AF-A0AAN5IDS4-F1
#
_entry.id   AF-A0AAN5IDS4-F1
#
_cell.length_a   1.000
_cell.length_b   1.000
_cell.length_c   1.000
_cell.angle_alpha   90.00
_cell.angle_beta   90.00
_cell.angle_gamma   90.00
#
_symmetry.space_group_name_H-M   'P 1'
#
loop_
_entity.id
_entity.type
_entity.pdbx_description
1 polymer ?
#
loop_
_entity_poly.entity_id
_entity_poly.type
_entity_poly.pdbx_seq_one_letter_code
_entity_poly.pdbx_strand_id
1 'polypeptide(L)'
;MFSVVFLALLGSALSGSVDFEADLKHNVHLERLQKDLKALDERLQNPAIVEAEIELLKEAYGKTVLESPAPLNGSIIEDGDVNELNEKAGEEKDLFEGDVLLTNDQLALIETLHKSNRSRRQALKDAGYSWGSVNPVIPYSYSASYPRSTRGPTISDAMKFWEKNTCVRFKEVSSGYRVEVRESAGCSSYVGKINDRTGTQGLNLGEGCMSVGTICHELSHTFGFFHVQSRFDRDTYVDIDFNNILSGDKHNFDLEPADKTVLREIPYEFGSNMHYYHKDFARDESRPAIYAKPAYKVYQEGMMGRVPTFYDILGVNKHFNCFAKCTSSVSCSNGGVQDVNNCSKCLCPLGWTGDKCDQRPANTIKVPVTSTMQTKRVDLPAGTKSTQYKTDYYLLQAPAGMKVQMTPKVLGTRWSNSCDPMGLEVKFLKDARPSGVQVCDWRVQQPTLKSETNEMLVAAYSLGDQFAAEMQFKAVN
;
A
#
# COMPACT_ATOMS: atom_id res chain seq x y z
N MET A 1 7.27 22.86 34.77
CA MET A 1 7.34 21.89 35.89
C MET A 1 6.89 20.53 35.39
N PHE A 2 7.24 19.43 36.09
CA PHE A 2 6.99 18.01 35.70
C PHE A 2 7.63 17.63 34.34
N SER A 3 8.84 17.07 34.28
CA SER A 3 9.16 15.73 34.83
C SER A 3 10.65 15.58 35.15
N VAL A 4 10.99 15.40 36.43
CA VAL A 4 12.38 15.19 36.93
C VAL A 4 12.40 14.07 38.00
N VAL A 5 11.43 13.14 37.95
CA VAL A 5 11.13 12.21 39.07
C VAL A 5 10.87 10.77 38.59
N PHE A 6 11.65 10.28 37.61
CA PHE A 6 11.52 8.89 37.14
C PHE A 6 12.83 8.19 36.71
N LEU A 7 13.99 8.69 37.16
CA LEU A 7 15.30 8.08 36.92
C LEU A 7 16.13 7.93 38.22
N ALA A 8 15.45 7.42 39.26
CA ALA A 8 16.08 6.84 40.44
C ALA A 8 15.41 5.48 40.71
N LEU A 9 16.20 4.49 41.16
CA LEU A 9 15.82 3.08 41.36
C LEU A 9 15.63 2.22 40.09
N LEU A 10 16.73 1.99 39.35
CA LEU A 10 17.14 0.65 38.90
C LEU A 10 18.62 0.71 38.46
N GLY A 11 19.54 0.08 39.21
CA GLY A 11 20.98 0.22 38.92
C GLY A 11 21.94 -0.21 40.03
N SER A 12 21.70 -1.31 40.72
CA SER A 12 22.64 -1.85 41.71
C SER A 12 23.72 -2.74 41.06
N ALA A 13 24.79 -2.09 40.57
CA ALA A 13 26.12 -2.62 40.23
C ALA A 13 26.24 -3.80 39.24
N LEU A 14 27.07 -3.61 38.18
CA LEU A 14 28.41 -4.21 38.11
C LEU A 14 29.23 -3.71 36.89
N SER A 15 30.50 -3.36 37.15
CA SER A 15 31.66 -3.32 36.23
C SER A 15 31.48 -3.00 34.72
N GLY A 16 31.98 -1.83 34.29
CA GLY A 16 32.27 -1.52 32.88
C GLY A 16 32.64 -0.05 32.68
N SER A 17 33.85 0.25 32.20
CA SER A 17 34.38 1.62 32.11
C SER A 17 34.11 2.29 30.76
N VAL A 18 33.38 3.40 30.76
CA VAL A 18 33.45 4.48 29.75
C VAL A 18 33.26 5.81 30.49
N ASP A 19 34.14 6.79 30.28
CA ASP A 19 34.06 8.10 30.95
C ASP A 19 33.24 9.09 30.12
N PHE A 20 31.94 9.14 30.40
CA PHE A 20 30.96 9.93 29.65
C PHE A 20 31.13 11.47 29.84
N GLU A 21 31.88 11.93 30.85
CA GLU A 21 32.17 13.37 31.04
C GLU A 21 33.37 13.85 30.20
N ALA A 22 34.16 12.94 29.62
CA ALA A 22 35.32 13.28 28.79
C ALA A 22 34.91 13.73 27.37
N ASP A 23 34.09 12.94 26.68
CA ASP A 23 33.74 13.16 25.27
C ASP A 23 32.87 14.42 25.05
N LEU A 24 32.04 14.77 26.04
CA LEU A 24 31.18 15.97 26.02
C LEU A 24 31.95 17.30 25.86
N LYS A 25 33.27 17.33 26.11
CA LYS A 25 34.07 18.56 26.09
C LYS A 25 34.62 18.95 24.70
N HIS A 26 34.50 18.11 23.67
CA HIS A 26 35.24 18.32 22.42
C HIS A 26 34.48 18.88 21.21
N ASN A 27 33.14 19.00 21.25
CA ASN A 27 32.36 19.45 20.08
C ASN A 27 31.16 20.39 20.36
N VAL A 28 31.02 20.94 21.58
CA VAL A 28 29.95 21.91 21.89
C VAL A 28 30.52 23.18 22.51
N HIS A 29 30.38 24.31 21.83
CA HIS A 29 30.67 25.64 22.41
C HIS A 29 29.58 26.05 23.41
N LEU A 30 29.62 25.46 24.61
CA LEU A 30 28.66 25.69 25.69
C LEU A 30 28.50 27.19 26.04
N GLU A 31 29.58 27.96 26.06
CA GLU A 31 29.53 29.41 26.30
C GLU A 31 28.73 30.16 25.23
N ARG A 32 28.82 29.72 23.96
CA ARG A 32 28.03 30.29 22.86
C ARG A 32 26.56 29.92 23.02
N LEU A 33 26.26 28.66 23.33
CA LEU A 33 24.89 28.20 23.56
C LEU A 33 24.23 28.95 24.74
N GLN A 34 24.98 29.18 25.83
CA GLN A 34 24.54 29.96 26.98
C GLN A 34 24.35 31.45 26.65
N LYS A 35 25.24 32.04 25.83
CA LYS A 35 25.11 33.41 25.36
C LYS A 35 23.88 33.58 24.46
N ASP A 36 23.66 32.65 23.54
CA ASP A 36 22.54 32.69 22.60
C ASP A 36 21.20 32.44 23.34
N LEU A 37 21.17 31.54 24.33
CA LEU A 37 20.05 31.38 25.28
C LEU A 37 19.76 32.65 26.09
N LYS A 38 20.79 33.33 26.61
CA LYS A 38 20.62 34.58 27.38
C LYS A 38 20.13 35.73 26.49
N ALA A 39 20.63 35.82 25.25
CA ALA A 39 20.15 36.80 24.28
C ALA A 39 18.69 36.53 23.83
N LEU A 40 18.25 35.27 23.87
CA LEU A 40 16.85 34.90 23.63
C LEU A 40 15.96 35.28 24.82
N ASP A 41 16.38 34.99 26.06
CA ASP A 41 15.68 35.41 27.29
C ASP A 41 15.57 36.94 27.39
N GLU A 42 16.64 37.68 27.10
CA GLU A 42 16.64 39.15 27.06
C GLU A 42 15.72 39.73 25.97
N ARG A 43 15.52 39.04 24.84
CA ARG A 43 14.51 39.41 23.83
C ARG A 43 13.09 39.14 24.32
N LEU A 44 12.86 37.97 24.92
CA LEU A 44 11.55 37.55 25.44
C LEU A 44 11.09 38.40 26.65
N GLN A 45 12.01 39.07 27.34
CA GLN A 45 11.71 40.02 28.41
C GLN A 45 11.32 41.44 27.93
N ASN A 46 11.40 41.74 26.62
CA ASN A 46 10.99 43.03 26.07
C ASN A 46 9.58 42.95 25.46
N PRO A 47 8.53 43.53 26.10
CA PRO A 47 7.15 43.39 25.64
C PRO A 47 6.91 43.89 24.23
N ALA A 48 7.60 44.96 23.79
CA ALA A 48 7.41 45.54 22.46
C ALA A 48 8.03 44.68 21.34
N ILE A 49 9.08 43.90 21.63
CA ILE A 49 9.61 42.89 20.69
C ILE A 49 8.66 41.70 20.63
N VAL A 50 8.19 41.24 21.79
CA VAL A 50 7.23 40.13 21.88
C VAL A 50 5.90 40.47 21.19
N GLU A 51 5.36 41.68 21.34
CA GLU A 51 4.16 42.11 20.61
C GLU A 51 4.39 42.20 19.09
N ALA A 52 5.55 42.69 18.65
CA ALA A 52 5.88 42.75 17.22
C ALA A 52 6.06 41.36 16.58
N GLU A 53 6.73 40.43 17.28
CA GLU A 53 6.84 39.03 16.86
C GLU A 53 5.47 38.33 16.93
N ILE A 54 4.62 38.66 17.90
CA ILE A 54 3.24 38.15 17.97
C ILE A 54 2.35 38.68 16.84
N GLU A 55 2.46 39.95 16.42
CA GLU A 55 1.72 40.46 15.26
C GLU A 55 2.21 39.81 13.95
N LEU A 56 3.52 39.67 13.75
CA LEU A 56 4.07 38.91 12.62
C LEU A 56 3.61 37.44 12.61
N LEU A 57 3.58 36.79 13.79
CA LEU A 57 3.06 35.44 13.94
C LEU A 57 1.54 35.38 13.71
N LYS A 58 0.74 36.36 14.12
CA LYS A 58 -0.70 36.44 13.80
C LYS A 58 -0.93 36.60 12.31
N GLU A 59 -0.13 37.41 11.61
CA GLU A 59 -0.27 37.62 10.16
C GLU A 59 0.15 36.38 9.35
N ALA A 60 1.05 35.55 9.90
CA ALA A 60 1.37 34.22 9.38
C ALA A 60 0.29 33.17 9.71
N TYR A 61 -0.09 33.02 10.99
CA TYR A 61 -1.11 32.05 11.45
C TYR A 61 -2.52 32.36 10.93
N GLY A 62 -2.84 33.62 10.62
CA GLY A 62 -4.12 34.01 10.02
C GLY A 62 -4.40 33.38 8.65
N LYS A 63 -3.40 32.72 8.04
CA LYS A 63 -3.51 31.95 6.79
C LYS A 63 -3.53 30.43 6.99
N THR A 64 -3.32 29.93 8.22
CA THR A 64 -3.09 28.51 8.50
C THR A 64 -4.02 28.03 9.62
N VAL A 65 -5.07 27.30 9.25
CA VAL A 65 -6.24 27.05 10.11
C VAL A 65 -6.02 25.87 11.08
N LEU A 66 -6.02 26.19 12.39
CA LEU A 66 -6.38 25.35 13.54
C LEU A 66 -5.74 23.94 13.64
N GLU A 67 -4.73 23.82 14.50
CA GLU A 67 -4.28 22.52 15.02
C GLU A 67 -5.16 21.99 16.16
N SER A 68 -5.11 20.67 16.35
CA SER A 68 -5.61 19.94 17.54
C SER A 68 -4.42 19.18 18.15
N PRO A 69 -4.38 18.86 19.45
CA PRO A 69 -3.13 18.74 20.20
C PRO A 69 -2.26 17.52 19.87
N ALA A 70 -0.97 17.68 20.18
CA ALA A 70 0.13 16.76 19.86
C ALA A 70 -0.06 15.31 20.39
N PRO A 71 0.52 14.30 19.71
CA PRO A 71 0.41 12.90 20.10
C PRO A 71 1.17 12.57 21.39
N LEU A 72 0.70 11.54 22.10
CA LEU A 72 1.40 10.92 23.22
C LEU A 72 2.57 10.06 22.71
N ASN A 73 3.68 10.05 23.45
CA ASN A 73 4.85 9.23 23.12
C ASN A 73 4.52 7.72 23.15
N GLY A 74 4.39 7.15 21.96
CA GLY A 74 4.53 5.74 21.66
C GLY A 74 5.08 5.63 20.25
N SER A 75 6.08 4.77 20.03
CA SER A 75 6.78 4.68 18.74
C SER A 75 5.78 4.44 17.60
N ILE A 76 5.80 5.33 16.61
CA ILE A 76 5.01 5.13 15.39
C ILE A 76 5.69 4.02 14.61
N ILE A 77 5.05 2.84 14.56
CA ILE A 77 5.33 1.90 13.48
C ILE A 77 4.69 2.53 12.25
N GLU A 78 5.53 3.11 11.39
CA GLU A 78 5.14 3.58 10.06
C GLU A 78 5.01 2.35 9.16
N ASP A 79 3.79 1.80 9.10
CA ASP A 79 3.36 0.97 7.97
C ASP A 79 3.42 1.86 6.72
N GLY A 80 4.55 1.84 6.00
CA GLY A 80 4.87 2.74 4.89
C GLY A 80 4.74 2.11 3.51
N ASP A 81 4.83 2.96 2.48
CA ASP A 81 5.03 2.51 1.09
C ASP A 81 6.41 1.82 0.94
N VAL A 82 6.52 0.86 0.01
CA VAL A 82 7.75 0.09 -0.21
C VAL A 82 8.86 0.97 -0.77
N ASN A 83 8.56 1.87 -1.72
CA ASN A 83 9.56 2.78 -2.26
C ASN A 83 10.04 3.76 -1.17
N GLU A 84 9.12 4.31 -0.37
CA GLU A 84 9.42 5.15 0.79
C GLU A 84 10.30 4.42 1.83
N LEU A 85 10.03 3.15 2.12
CA LEU A 85 10.84 2.34 3.03
C LEU A 85 12.24 2.05 2.45
N ASN A 86 12.35 1.77 1.15
CA ASN A 86 13.63 1.47 0.50
C ASN A 86 14.50 2.72 0.33
N GLU A 87 13.92 3.89 0.06
CA GLU A 87 14.63 5.19 0.05
C GLU A 87 15.07 5.60 1.46
N LYS A 88 14.23 5.40 2.49
CA LYS A 88 14.63 5.58 3.91
C LYS A 88 15.77 4.63 4.31
N ALA A 89 15.84 3.44 3.73
CA ALA A 89 16.92 2.47 3.93
C ALA A 89 18.20 2.77 3.13
N GLY A 90 18.09 3.48 2.00
CA GLY A 90 19.19 3.73 1.06
C GLY A 90 19.50 2.57 0.10
N GLU A 91 18.57 1.62 -0.04
CA GLU A 91 18.69 0.42 -0.90
C GLU A 91 18.16 0.68 -2.33
N GLU A 92 17.41 1.76 -2.55
CA GLU A 92 16.59 2.02 -3.74
C GLU A 92 17.38 2.18 -5.04
N LYS A 93 18.69 2.46 -4.95
CA LYS A 93 19.58 2.65 -6.12
C LYS A 93 20.11 1.35 -6.71
N ASP A 94 20.09 0.25 -5.95
CA ASP A 94 20.54 -1.07 -6.38
C ASP A 94 19.36 -2.00 -6.73
N LEU A 95 18.12 -1.48 -6.68
CA LEU A 95 16.86 -2.19 -6.94
C LEU A 95 16.17 -1.64 -8.19
N PHE A 96 15.73 -2.51 -9.09
CA PHE A 96 14.96 -2.12 -10.28
C PHE A 96 13.50 -1.87 -9.87
N GLU A 97 12.85 -0.84 -10.41
CA GLU A 97 11.50 -0.46 -9.97
C GLU A 97 11.42 -0.29 -8.42
N GLY A 98 12.50 0.14 -7.77
CA GLY A 98 12.54 0.46 -6.33
C GLY A 98 12.68 -0.74 -5.39
N ASP A 99 12.19 -1.93 -5.74
CA ASP A 99 12.16 -3.14 -4.90
C ASP A 99 12.47 -4.47 -5.64
N VAL A 100 12.54 -4.48 -6.97
CA VAL A 100 12.80 -5.69 -7.73
C VAL A 100 14.30 -6.01 -7.77
N LEU A 101 14.64 -7.15 -7.19
CA LEU A 101 15.94 -7.79 -7.40
C LEU A 101 16.00 -8.42 -8.80
N LEU A 102 16.96 -7.99 -9.62
CA LEU A 102 17.25 -8.60 -10.91
C LEU A 102 18.53 -9.43 -10.85
N THR A 103 18.50 -10.64 -11.40
CA THR A 103 19.74 -11.33 -11.80
C THR A 103 20.31 -10.70 -13.08
N ASN A 104 21.62 -10.85 -13.30
CA ASN A 104 22.28 -10.39 -14.53
C ASN A 104 21.58 -10.86 -15.82
N ASP A 105 21.02 -12.07 -15.83
CA ASP A 105 20.28 -12.61 -16.99
C ASP A 105 18.93 -11.88 -17.19
N GLN A 106 18.25 -11.50 -16.10
CA GLN A 106 17.01 -10.71 -16.16
C GLN A 106 17.28 -9.25 -16.55
N LEU A 107 18.36 -8.64 -16.03
CA LEU A 107 18.79 -7.29 -16.43
C LEU A 107 19.19 -7.24 -17.91
N ALA A 108 20.02 -8.18 -18.37
CA ALA A 108 20.40 -8.28 -19.78
C ALA A 108 19.19 -8.59 -20.69
N LEU A 109 18.19 -9.34 -20.19
CA LEU A 109 16.91 -9.50 -20.87
C LEU A 109 16.19 -8.16 -21.01
N ILE A 110 16.02 -7.38 -19.95
CA ILE A 110 15.36 -6.06 -19.99
C ILE A 110 16.10 -5.09 -20.93
N GLU A 111 17.41 -4.92 -20.75
CA GLU A 111 18.26 -4.01 -21.56
C GLU A 111 18.27 -4.32 -23.07
N THR A 112 18.18 -5.60 -23.45
CA THR A 112 18.15 -5.98 -24.87
C THR A 112 16.79 -5.74 -25.51
N LEU A 113 15.73 -5.61 -24.72
CA LEU A 113 14.36 -5.41 -25.21
C LEU A 113 14.00 -3.94 -25.40
N HIS A 114 14.57 -3.02 -24.62
CA HIS A 114 14.42 -1.57 -24.83
C HIS A 114 14.94 -1.11 -26.21
N LYS A 115 15.66 -1.99 -26.93
CA LYS A 115 16.21 -1.80 -28.28
C LYS A 115 15.40 -2.51 -29.38
N SER A 116 14.26 -3.14 -29.07
CA SER A 116 13.51 -4.04 -29.96
C SER A 116 12.05 -3.62 -30.18
N ASN A 117 11.74 -3.16 -31.40
CA ASN A 117 10.43 -2.60 -31.77
C ASN A 117 9.38 -3.70 -32.11
N ARG A 118 9.04 -4.57 -31.16
CA ARG A 118 8.07 -5.70 -31.29
C ARG A 118 7.15 -5.82 -30.07
N SER A 119 6.13 -6.70 -30.08
CA SER A 119 4.88 -6.47 -29.32
C SER A 119 4.23 -7.64 -28.53
N ARG A 120 3.40 -7.26 -27.53
CA ARG A 120 2.50 -7.98 -26.59
C ARG A 120 3.14 -8.63 -25.33
N ARG A 121 2.83 -8.16 -24.08
CA ARG A 121 2.64 -8.89 -22.76
C ARG A 121 2.94 -8.09 -21.40
N GLN A 122 2.64 -8.61 -20.15
CA GLN A 122 2.92 -8.09 -18.73
C GLN A 122 3.14 -9.22 -17.63
N ALA A 123 4.17 -9.32 -16.77
CA ALA A 123 4.66 -10.54 -15.98
C ALA A 123 5.44 -11.71 -16.71
N LEU A 124 6.70 -12.06 -16.35
CA LEU A 124 7.65 -12.96 -17.11
C LEU A 124 7.07 -14.32 -17.63
N LYS A 125 7.37 -14.68 -18.89
CA LYS A 125 6.90 -15.93 -19.54
C LYS A 125 7.97 -17.02 -19.77
N ASP A 126 9.26 -16.78 -19.57
CA ASP A 126 10.24 -17.85 -19.84
C ASP A 126 10.03 -19.04 -18.88
N ALA A 127 10.14 -20.25 -19.40
CA ALA A 127 9.90 -21.48 -18.64
C ALA A 127 10.93 -21.69 -17.52
N GLY A 128 12.11 -21.06 -17.64
CA GLY A 128 13.11 -21.00 -16.59
C GLY A 128 12.71 -20.13 -15.38
N TYR A 129 11.88 -19.10 -15.58
CA TYR A 129 11.54 -18.11 -14.55
C TYR A 129 10.20 -18.33 -13.82
N SER A 130 9.54 -19.47 -14.06
CA SER A 130 8.24 -19.81 -13.45
C SER A 130 8.38 -20.89 -12.38
N TRP A 131 7.59 -20.82 -11.30
CA TRP A 131 7.51 -21.85 -10.25
C TRP A 131 6.79 -23.16 -10.70
N GLY A 132 6.63 -23.35 -12.00
CA GLY A 132 5.79 -24.37 -12.63
C GLY A 132 4.45 -23.79 -13.08
N SER A 133 3.94 -24.23 -14.23
CA SER A 133 2.81 -23.58 -14.91
C SER A 133 1.42 -23.99 -14.42
N VAL A 134 1.31 -24.90 -13.45
CA VAL A 134 0.05 -25.47 -12.93
C VAL A 134 0.19 -25.77 -11.43
N ASN A 135 -0.65 -25.18 -10.59
CA ASN A 135 -0.74 -25.48 -9.13
C ASN A 135 0.63 -25.56 -8.40
N PRO A 136 1.46 -24.49 -8.42
CA PRO A 136 2.82 -24.53 -7.90
C PRO A 136 2.87 -24.68 -6.38
N VAL A 137 3.87 -25.42 -5.90
CA VAL A 137 4.28 -25.42 -4.50
C VAL A 137 5.62 -24.70 -4.42
N ILE A 138 5.61 -23.49 -3.84
CA ILE A 138 6.81 -22.67 -3.62
C ILE A 138 7.49 -23.16 -2.34
N PRO A 139 8.69 -23.75 -2.43
CA PRO A 139 9.46 -24.09 -1.24
C PRO A 139 10.02 -22.80 -0.64
N TYR A 140 9.99 -22.66 0.68
CA TYR A 140 10.58 -21.51 1.38
C TYR A 140 11.38 -21.92 2.62
N SER A 141 12.19 -21.01 3.13
CA SER A 141 12.76 -21.05 4.48
C SER A 141 12.91 -19.63 5.02
N TYR A 142 13.21 -19.50 6.30
CA TYR A 142 13.77 -18.27 6.86
C TYR A 142 15.29 -18.39 6.96
N SER A 143 16.02 -17.28 6.85
CA SER A 143 17.47 -17.26 7.05
C SER A 143 17.88 -17.71 8.47
N ALA A 144 19.16 -17.97 8.68
CA ALA A 144 19.69 -18.29 10.01
C ALA A 144 19.63 -17.10 10.99
N SER A 145 19.74 -15.86 10.49
CA SER A 145 19.60 -14.64 11.28
C SER A 145 18.15 -14.32 11.65
N TYR A 146 17.20 -14.54 10.73
CA TYR A 146 15.83 -14.03 10.83
C TYR A 146 15.19 -14.35 12.21
N PRO A 147 14.91 -13.34 13.07
CA PRO A 147 14.55 -13.57 14.45
C PRO A 147 13.31 -14.45 14.60
N ARG A 148 13.37 -15.48 15.45
CA ARG A 148 12.21 -16.39 15.63
C ARG A 148 10.97 -15.68 16.19
N SER A 149 11.14 -14.53 16.83
CA SER A 149 10.08 -13.60 17.25
C SER A 149 9.39 -12.89 16.07
N THR A 150 10.10 -12.59 15.00
CA THR A 150 9.57 -11.88 13.80
C THR A 150 9.10 -12.83 12.69
N ARG A 151 9.35 -14.15 12.81
CA ARG A 151 8.69 -15.24 12.03
C ARG A 151 7.20 -15.40 12.40
N GLY A 152 6.52 -14.27 12.58
CA GLY A 152 5.24 -14.15 13.28
C GLY A 152 4.02 -14.35 12.38
N PRO A 153 2.82 -13.96 12.86
CA PRO A 153 1.57 -14.20 12.15
C PRO A 153 1.51 -13.52 10.78
N THR A 154 2.08 -12.33 10.59
CA THR A 154 1.91 -11.56 9.34
C THR A 154 2.40 -12.29 8.10
N ILE A 155 3.62 -12.86 8.11
CA ILE A 155 4.17 -13.61 6.97
C ILE A 155 3.30 -14.84 6.69
N SER A 156 2.88 -15.52 7.75
CA SER A 156 1.98 -16.67 7.65
C SER A 156 0.59 -16.29 7.13
N ASP A 157 0.07 -15.11 7.46
CA ASP A 157 -1.23 -14.61 7.03
C ASP A 157 -1.21 -14.12 5.57
N ALA A 158 -0.12 -13.50 5.12
CA ALA A 158 0.11 -13.17 3.72
C ALA A 158 0.23 -14.43 2.84
N MET A 159 0.96 -15.44 3.30
CA MET A 159 0.98 -16.76 2.64
C MET A 159 -0.43 -17.38 2.60
N LYS A 160 -1.14 -17.45 3.74
CA LYS A 160 -2.54 -17.96 3.80
C LYS A 160 -3.49 -17.19 2.90
N PHE A 161 -3.33 -15.88 2.74
CA PHE A 161 -4.15 -15.08 1.81
C PHE A 161 -4.00 -15.61 0.39
N TRP A 162 -2.77 -15.81 -0.07
CA TRP A 162 -2.51 -16.38 -1.40
C TRP A 162 -2.97 -17.83 -1.53
N GLU A 163 -2.77 -18.68 -0.52
CA GLU A 163 -3.24 -20.07 -0.54
C GLU A 163 -4.77 -20.18 -0.55
N LYS A 164 -5.47 -19.30 0.17
CA LYS A 164 -6.94 -19.22 0.22
C LYS A 164 -7.52 -18.76 -1.11
N ASN A 165 -6.91 -17.76 -1.74
CA ASN A 165 -7.45 -17.11 -2.94
C ASN A 165 -6.93 -17.70 -4.26
N THR A 166 -5.87 -18.51 -4.25
CA THR A 166 -5.23 -19.07 -5.46
C THR A 166 -4.87 -20.55 -5.31
N CYS A 167 -4.32 -21.15 -6.38
CA CYS A 167 -3.73 -22.49 -6.33
C CYS A 167 -2.27 -22.55 -5.85
N VAL A 168 -1.61 -21.41 -5.59
CA VAL A 168 -0.24 -21.39 -5.04
C VAL A 168 -0.24 -22.00 -3.64
N ARG A 169 0.78 -22.79 -3.31
CA ARG A 169 0.99 -23.31 -1.95
C ARG A 169 2.42 -23.03 -1.48
N PHE A 170 2.59 -22.83 -0.18
CA PHE A 170 3.89 -22.61 0.44
C PHE A 170 4.30 -23.83 1.26
N LYS A 171 5.59 -24.19 1.19
CA LYS A 171 6.13 -25.31 1.97
C LYS A 171 7.48 -24.94 2.58
N GLU A 172 7.56 -24.92 3.91
CA GLU A 172 8.85 -24.75 4.57
C GLU A 172 9.74 -25.97 4.32
N VAL A 173 10.99 -25.74 3.90
CA VAL A 173 12.00 -26.77 3.62
C VAL A 173 13.38 -26.35 4.13
N SER A 174 14.17 -27.33 4.58
CA SER A 174 15.52 -27.11 5.11
C SER A 174 16.64 -27.15 4.06
N SER A 175 16.33 -27.52 2.82
CA SER A 175 17.31 -27.75 1.75
C SER A 175 16.65 -27.71 0.37
N GLY A 176 17.48 -27.65 -0.68
CA GLY A 176 17.02 -27.50 -2.06
C GLY A 176 16.67 -26.05 -2.41
N TYR A 177 16.33 -25.84 -3.68
CA TYR A 177 15.99 -24.52 -4.23
C TYR A 177 14.68 -23.99 -3.62
N ARG A 178 14.73 -22.79 -3.05
CA ARG A 178 13.64 -22.20 -2.25
C ARG A 178 13.74 -20.67 -2.17
N VAL A 179 12.63 -20.02 -1.84
CA VAL A 179 12.60 -18.63 -1.37
C VAL A 179 13.17 -18.59 0.05
N GLU A 180 14.06 -17.65 0.35
CA GLU A 180 14.66 -17.49 1.66
C GLU A 180 14.31 -16.11 2.22
N VAL A 181 13.43 -16.11 3.22
CA VAL A 181 13.01 -14.91 3.94
C VAL A 181 14.19 -14.37 4.73
N ARG A 182 14.59 -13.12 4.44
CA ARG A 182 15.79 -12.47 4.95
C ARG A 182 15.44 -11.17 5.66
N GLU A 183 16.14 -10.94 6.76
CA GLU A 183 16.14 -9.66 7.46
C GLU A 183 17.05 -8.72 6.66
N SER A 184 16.60 -7.48 6.49
CA SER A 184 17.03 -6.54 5.44
C SER A 184 16.87 -5.11 5.96
N ALA A 185 17.42 -4.11 5.28
CA ALA A 185 17.10 -2.71 5.55
C ALA A 185 15.74 -2.33 4.92
N GLY A 186 15.51 -2.71 3.66
CA GLY A 186 14.25 -2.49 2.92
C GLY A 186 13.44 -3.77 2.64
N CYS A 187 12.39 -3.62 1.85
CA CYS A 187 11.58 -4.72 1.29
C CYS A 187 12.02 -4.99 -0.15
N SER A 188 12.25 -6.24 -0.54
CA SER A 188 12.56 -6.56 -1.94
C SER A 188 12.46 -8.04 -2.29
N SER A 189 12.17 -8.35 -3.56
CA SER A 189 12.09 -9.72 -4.05
C SER A 189 12.47 -9.83 -5.53
N TYR A 190 12.79 -11.05 -5.95
CA TYR A 190 13.05 -11.34 -7.36
C TYR A 190 11.75 -11.58 -8.12
N VAL A 191 11.64 -11.01 -9.33
CA VAL A 191 10.49 -11.28 -10.21
C VAL A 191 10.55 -12.70 -10.77
N GLY A 192 9.73 -13.58 -10.20
CA GLY A 192 9.59 -14.99 -10.56
C GLY A 192 10.56 -15.90 -9.82
N LYS A 193 10.76 -17.10 -10.37
CA LYS A 193 11.74 -18.07 -9.86
C LYS A 193 13.08 -17.86 -10.56
N ILE A 194 14.15 -17.46 -9.88
CA ILE A 194 15.44 -17.26 -10.58
C ILE A 194 16.18 -18.59 -10.84
N ASN A 195 16.99 -18.63 -11.89
CA ASN A 195 17.77 -19.82 -12.27
C ASN A 195 19.16 -19.85 -11.59
N ASP A 196 19.21 -19.50 -10.31
CA ASP A 196 20.46 -19.35 -9.57
C ASP A 196 20.97 -20.70 -9.00
N ARG A 197 22.29 -20.87 -9.05
CA ARG A 197 23.05 -22.02 -8.56
C ARG A 197 23.35 -21.97 -7.06
N THR A 198 23.17 -20.82 -6.40
CA THR A 198 23.30 -20.70 -4.92
C THR A 198 22.33 -21.59 -4.15
N GLY A 199 21.16 -21.88 -4.74
CA GLY A 199 20.10 -22.69 -4.13
C GLY A 199 19.11 -21.92 -3.25
N THR A 200 19.18 -20.59 -3.18
CA THR A 200 18.11 -19.75 -2.63
C THR A 200 17.90 -18.48 -3.44
N GLN A 201 16.68 -17.92 -3.42
CA GLN A 201 16.43 -16.53 -3.81
C GLN A 201 15.94 -15.74 -2.60
N GLY A 202 16.36 -14.47 -2.50
CA GLY A 202 15.92 -13.60 -1.40
C GLY A 202 14.44 -13.27 -1.49
N LEU A 203 13.79 -13.24 -0.32
CA LEU A 203 12.62 -12.44 -0.03
C LEU A 203 13.00 -11.57 1.17
N ASN A 204 13.38 -10.33 0.89
CA ASN A 204 13.91 -9.39 1.87
C ASN A 204 12.73 -8.68 2.56
N LEU A 205 12.69 -8.74 3.89
CA LEU A 205 11.70 -8.08 4.73
C LEU A 205 12.42 -7.39 5.89
N GLY A 206 12.62 -6.09 5.77
CA GLY A 206 13.19 -5.23 6.81
C GLY A 206 12.17 -4.71 7.83
N GLU A 207 12.56 -3.66 8.54
CA GLU A 207 11.65 -2.87 9.38
C GLU A 207 10.63 -2.13 8.50
N GLY A 208 9.41 -1.88 9.00
CA GLY A 208 8.29 -1.36 8.19
C GLY A 208 7.63 -2.39 7.26
N CYS A 209 8.38 -3.32 6.66
CA CYS A 209 7.88 -4.33 5.70
C CYS A 209 6.87 -5.34 6.27
N MET A 210 6.59 -5.32 7.58
CA MET A 210 5.86 -6.35 8.32
C MET A 210 4.33 -6.18 8.29
N SER A 211 3.78 -5.72 7.16
CA SER A 211 2.34 -5.63 6.87
C SER A 211 1.88 -6.78 5.95
N VAL A 212 0.58 -7.16 6.01
CA VAL A 212 0.04 -8.18 5.09
C VAL A 212 -0.03 -7.69 3.64
N GLY A 213 -0.18 -6.39 3.42
CA GLY A 213 -0.14 -5.78 2.08
C GLY A 213 1.25 -5.90 1.46
N THR A 214 2.27 -5.40 2.17
CA THR A 214 3.68 -5.41 1.76
C THR A 214 4.18 -6.83 1.48
N ILE A 215 3.95 -7.78 2.41
CA ILE A 215 4.40 -9.17 2.18
C ILE A 215 3.63 -9.82 1.01
N CYS A 216 2.39 -9.41 0.73
CA CYS A 216 1.68 -9.87 -0.47
C CYS A 216 2.20 -9.26 -1.78
N HIS A 217 2.69 -8.02 -1.75
CA HIS A 217 3.35 -7.35 -2.87
C HIS A 217 4.62 -8.12 -3.27
N GLU A 218 5.50 -8.35 -2.31
CA GLU A 218 6.74 -9.12 -2.49
C GLU A 218 6.53 -10.57 -2.96
N LEU A 219 5.45 -11.20 -2.48
CA LEU A 219 5.05 -12.52 -2.97
C LEU A 219 4.52 -12.47 -4.42
N SER A 220 3.95 -11.34 -4.87
CA SER A 220 3.53 -11.16 -6.26
C SER A 220 4.72 -10.99 -7.21
N HIS A 221 5.77 -10.26 -6.80
CA HIS A 221 7.07 -10.31 -7.48
C HIS A 221 7.58 -11.74 -7.52
N THR A 222 7.63 -12.44 -6.38
CA THR A 222 8.03 -13.85 -6.29
C THR A 222 7.26 -14.75 -7.27
N PHE A 223 5.99 -14.46 -7.57
CA PHE A 223 5.19 -15.20 -8.56
C PHE A 223 5.49 -14.87 -10.03
N GLY A 224 6.18 -13.75 -10.31
CA GLY A 224 6.59 -13.33 -11.66
C GLY A 224 5.95 -12.05 -12.17
N PHE A 225 5.34 -11.22 -11.32
CA PHE A 225 4.70 -9.96 -11.69
C PHE A 225 5.63 -8.76 -11.46
N PHE A 226 5.69 -7.86 -12.44
CA PHE A 226 6.18 -6.49 -12.28
C PHE A 226 5.01 -5.56 -11.89
N HIS A 227 5.32 -4.30 -11.69
CA HIS A 227 4.33 -3.27 -11.36
C HIS A 227 3.25 -3.02 -12.43
N VAL A 228 2.20 -2.30 -12.02
CA VAL A 228 1.12 -1.82 -12.88
C VAL A 228 1.50 -0.52 -13.58
N GLN A 229 2.22 0.40 -12.91
CA GLN A 229 2.72 1.64 -13.54
C GLN A 229 3.95 1.44 -14.44
N SER A 230 4.51 0.23 -14.56
CA SER A 230 5.46 -0.09 -15.64
C SER A 230 4.79 -0.75 -16.85
N ARG A 231 3.51 -1.16 -16.79
CA ARG A 231 2.79 -1.76 -17.95
C ARG A 231 2.95 -0.97 -19.24
N PHE A 232 3.22 -1.66 -20.35
CA PHE A 232 3.33 -1.05 -21.69
C PHE A 232 2.07 -0.29 -22.17
N ASP A 233 0.90 -0.49 -21.54
CA ASP A 233 -0.36 0.21 -21.86
C ASP A 233 -0.71 1.34 -20.89
N ARG A 234 0.11 1.59 -19.86
CA ARG A 234 -0.15 2.60 -18.80
C ARG A 234 -0.42 3.99 -19.35
N ASP A 235 0.21 4.37 -20.47
CA ASP A 235 0.13 5.71 -21.06
C ASP A 235 -1.26 5.98 -21.68
N THR A 236 -2.18 5.02 -21.59
CA THR A 236 -3.64 5.17 -21.80
C THR A 236 -4.37 5.68 -20.55
N TYR A 237 -3.81 5.46 -19.37
CA TYR A 237 -4.43 5.58 -18.04
C TYR A 237 -3.79 6.66 -17.15
N VAL A 238 -2.46 6.80 -17.23
CA VAL A 238 -1.64 7.78 -16.49
C VAL A 238 -0.75 8.61 -17.42
N ASP A 239 -0.18 9.70 -16.89
CA ASP A 239 0.93 10.50 -17.44
C ASP A 239 2.02 10.62 -16.36
N ILE A 240 3.29 10.57 -16.75
CA ILE A 240 4.44 10.60 -15.84
C ILE A 240 5.18 11.95 -15.94
N ASP A 241 5.30 12.70 -14.84
CA ASP A 241 6.09 13.93 -14.80
C ASP A 241 7.58 13.61 -14.58
N PHE A 242 8.28 13.24 -15.65
CA PHE A 242 9.74 13.06 -15.67
C PHE A 242 10.54 14.33 -15.32
N ASN A 243 9.91 15.49 -15.13
CA ASN A 243 10.54 16.68 -14.56
C ASN A 243 10.35 16.76 -13.04
N ASN A 244 9.43 16.01 -12.44
CA ASN A 244 9.28 15.87 -10.99
C ASN A 244 10.03 14.67 -10.40
N ILE A 245 10.33 13.64 -11.17
CA ILE A 245 11.07 12.47 -10.67
C ILE A 245 12.54 12.83 -10.35
N LEU A 246 13.06 12.25 -9.26
CA LEU A 246 14.47 12.29 -8.85
C LEU A 246 15.41 11.81 -9.98
N SER A 247 16.68 12.23 -9.93
CA SER A 247 17.53 12.14 -11.13
C SER A 247 18.17 10.76 -11.40
N GLY A 248 18.22 9.87 -10.42
CA GLY A 248 18.63 8.47 -10.66
C GLY A 248 17.46 7.61 -11.12
N ASP A 249 16.27 7.98 -10.70
CA ASP A 249 15.19 7.05 -10.35
C ASP A 249 14.11 7.03 -11.44
N LYS A 250 14.35 7.77 -12.53
CA LYS A 250 13.52 7.78 -13.75
C LYS A 250 13.39 6.41 -14.41
N HIS A 251 14.36 5.52 -14.17
CA HIS A 251 14.34 4.15 -14.68
C HIS A 251 13.25 3.28 -14.01
N ASN A 252 12.81 3.63 -12.80
CA ASN A 252 11.64 3.03 -12.13
C ASN A 252 10.30 3.37 -12.83
N PHE A 253 10.36 4.22 -13.86
CA PHE A 253 9.24 4.60 -14.72
C PHE A 253 9.50 4.27 -16.19
N ASP A 254 10.44 3.39 -16.52
CA ASP A 254 10.49 2.79 -17.85
C ASP A 254 9.23 1.94 -18.10
N LEU A 255 8.97 1.59 -19.37
CA LEU A 255 7.86 0.70 -19.74
C LEU A 255 8.38 -0.74 -19.82
N GLU A 256 7.68 -1.67 -19.16
CA GLU A 256 7.79 -3.11 -19.37
C GLU A 256 7.92 -3.38 -20.87
N PRO A 257 8.95 -4.12 -21.31
CA PRO A 257 9.14 -4.36 -22.72
C PRO A 257 7.91 -5.03 -23.31
N ALA A 258 7.30 -4.32 -24.25
CA ALA A 258 5.93 -4.54 -24.63
C ALA A 258 5.65 -5.95 -25.17
N ASP A 259 6.65 -6.80 -25.41
CA ASP A 259 6.60 -8.13 -26.05
C ASP A 259 6.86 -9.38 -25.19
N LYS A 260 7.25 -9.33 -23.90
CA LYS A 260 7.86 -10.53 -23.24
C LYS A 260 7.12 -11.31 -22.16
N THR A 261 6.13 -10.74 -21.52
CA THR A 261 5.63 -11.16 -20.19
C THR A 261 4.23 -11.91 -20.24
N VAL A 262 3.04 -11.58 -19.64
CA VAL A 262 1.59 -11.76 -20.14
C VAL A 262 0.41 -10.95 -19.42
N LEU A 263 -0.24 -9.94 -20.07
CA LEU A 263 -1.42 -9.15 -19.54
C LEU A 263 -2.64 -9.95 -19.01
N ARG A 264 -2.86 -11.17 -19.50
CA ARG A 264 -3.93 -12.11 -19.06
C ARG A 264 -5.36 -11.55 -19.00
N GLU A 265 -5.69 -10.56 -19.84
CA GLU A 265 -7.01 -9.88 -19.85
C GLU A 265 -7.34 -9.18 -18.50
N ILE A 266 -6.31 -8.78 -17.76
CA ILE A 266 -6.43 -7.97 -16.54
C ILE A 266 -6.39 -6.48 -16.96
N PRO A 267 -7.43 -5.69 -16.66
CA PRO A 267 -7.42 -4.26 -16.98
C PRO A 267 -6.34 -3.53 -16.16
N TYR A 268 -6.02 -2.30 -16.55
CA TYR A 268 -5.23 -1.41 -15.69
C TYR A 268 -6.04 -1.08 -14.43
N GLU A 269 -5.43 -1.19 -13.25
CA GLU A 269 -6.11 -1.01 -11.97
C GLU A 269 -5.25 -0.15 -11.03
N PHE A 270 -5.71 1.07 -10.76
CA PHE A 270 -5.00 2.05 -9.94
C PHE A 270 -4.79 1.58 -8.49
N GLY A 271 -5.80 0.93 -7.90
CA GLY A 271 -5.73 0.38 -6.55
C GLY A 271 -5.27 -1.07 -6.50
N SER A 272 -4.52 -1.55 -7.50
CA SER A 272 -3.77 -2.81 -7.41
C SER A 272 -2.69 -2.69 -6.34
N ASN A 273 -2.42 -3.78 -5.61
CA ASN A 273 -1.32 -3.81 -4.65
C ASN A 273 0.06 -3.68 -5.34
N MET A 274 0.13 -3.94 -6.65
CA MET A 274 1.33 -3.78 -7.49
C MET A 274 1.37 -2.44 -8.24
N HIS A 275 0.62 -1.42 -7.82
CA HIS A 275 0.72 -0.07 -8.39
C HIS A 275 1.41 0.84 -7.37
N TYR A 276 2.43 1.59 -7.80
CA TYR A 276 3.04 2.67 -7.01
C TYR A 276 1.99 3.65 -6.47
N TYR A 277 2.30 4.28 -5.34
CA TYR A 277 1.60 5.47 -4.92
C TYR A 277 1.97 6.64 -5.85
N HIS A 278 1.15 7.68 -5.89
CA HIS A 278 1.21 8.65 -6.99
C HIS A 278 2.34 9.69 -6.85
N LYS A 279 3.12 9.63 -5.77
CA LYS A 279 4.23 10.55 -5.46
C LYS A 279 5.61 9.89 -5.44
N ASP A 280 5.67 8.59 -5.71
CA ASP A 280 6.88 7.80 -5.49
C ASP A 280 8.03 8.38 -6.33
N PHE A 281 9.23 8.49 -5.73
CA PHE A 281 10.41 9.15 -6.31
C PHE A 281 10.21 10.62 -6.75
N ALA A 282 9.20 11.35 -6.24
CA ALA A 282 8.99 12.76 -6.55
C ALA A 282 9.97 13.68 -5.79
N ARG A 283 10.83 14.40 -6.53
CA ARG A 283 11.72 15.47 -6.02
C ARG A 283 10.95 16.63 -5.36
N ASP A 284 9.69 16.83 -5.73
CA ASP A 284 8.77 17.77 -5.10
C ASP A 284 7.46 17.04 -4.77
N GLU A 285 7.42 16.48 -3.56
CA GLU A 285 6.29 15.75 -2.96
C GLU A 285 5.00 16.57 -2.81
N SER A 286 5.05 17.89 -3.00
CA SER A 286 3.83 18.71 -3.03
C SER A 286 2.97 18.40 -4.27
N ARG A 287 3.56 17.71 -5.27
CA ARG A 287 2.91 17.28 -6.51
C ARG A 287 3.14 15.78 -6.78
N PRO A 288 2.21 15.12 -7.49
CA PRO A 288 2.44 13.77 -8.01
C PRO A 288 3.68 13.65 -8.92
N ALA A 289 4.24 12.44 -9.00
CA ALA A 289 5.04 11.98 -10.13
C ALA A 289 4.15 11.29 -11.19
N ILE A 290 3.11 10.57 -10.73
CA ILE A 290 2.13 9.86 -11.56
C ILE A 290 0.80 10.62 -11.55
N TYR A 291 0.33 11.07 -12.72
CA TYR A 291 -0.95 11.74 -12.87
C TYR A 291 -1.98 10.83 -13.55
N ALA A 292 -3.14 10.61 -12.93
CA ALA A 292 -4.26 9.92 -13.56
C ALA A 292 -4.86 10.80 -14.68
N LYS A 293 -5.06 10.23 -15.88
CA LYS A 293 -5.65 10.97 -17.00
C LYS A 293 -7.04 11.52 -16.66
N PRO A 294 -7.55 12.57 -17.35
CA PRO A 294 -8.81 13.24 -16.99
C PRO A 294 -10.06 12.34 -16.86
N ALA A 295 -10.10 11.19 -17.55
CA ALA A 295 -11.16 10.19 -17.42
C ALA A 295 -11.07 9.35 -16.12
N TYR A 296 -9.87 9.21 -15.56
CA TYR A 296 -9.56 8.37 -14.39
C TYR A 296 -9.15 9.17 -13.15
N LYS A 297 -9.09 10.52 -13.25
CA LYS A 297 -8.66 11.44 -12.17
C LYS A 297 -9.28 11.20 -10.78
N VAL A 298 -10.40 10.50 -10.68
CA VAL A 298 -11.02 10.12 -9.41
C VAL A 298 -10.19 9.10 -8.61
N TYR A 299 -9.25 8.39 -9.26
CA TYR A 299 -8.33 7.44 -8.65
C TYR A 299 -6.98 8.06 -8.25
N GLN A 300 -6.76 9.36 -8.47
CA GLN A 300 -5.45 10.02 -8.27
C GLN A 300 -4.87 9.77 -6.87
N GLU A 301 -5.67 10.03 -5.83
CA GLU A 301 -5.28 9.93 -4.41
C GLU A 301 -5.42 8.50 -3.85
N GLY A 302 -5.81 7.54 -4.70
CA GLY A 302 -6.08 6.14 -4.35
C GLY A 302 -5.41 5.17 -5.32
N MET A 303 -4.28 5.60 -5.90
CA MET A 303 -3.27 4.69 -6.45
C MET A 303 -2.57 3.97 -5.29
N MET A 304 -2.05 2.78 -5.56
CA MET A 304 -1.58 1.80 -4.56
C MET A 304 -2.72 1.12 -3.79
N GLY A 305 -2.66 -0.22 -3.74
CA GLY A 305 -3.64 -1.09 -3.11
C GLY A 305 -3.14 -1.69 -1.81
N ARG A 306 -3.80 -1.39 -0.70
CA ARG A 306 -3.49 -1.92 0.65
C ARG A 306 -3.41 -3.43 0.82
N VAL A 307 -4.07 -4.18 -0.06
CA VAL A 307 -4.01 -5.64 -0.19
C VAL A 307 -4.29 -6.01 -1.64
N PRO A 308 -3.82 -7.18 -2.12
CA PRO A 308 -4.10 -7.61 -3.49
C PRO A 308 -5.59 -7.65 -3.81
N THR A 309 -5.95 -7.10 -4.96
CA THR A 309 -7.33 -6.96 -5.41
C THR A 309 -7.88 -8.28 -5.95
N PHE A 310 -9.16 -8.25 -6.34
CA PHE A 310 -9.76 -9.33 -7.13
C PHE A 310 -9.00 -9.56 -8.45
N TYR A 311 -8.45 -8.52 -9.07
CA TYR A 311 -7.70 -8.63 -10.32
C TYR A 311 -6.26 -9.09 -10.13
N ASP A 312 -5.59 -8.71 -9.04
CA ASP A 312 -4.29 -9.28 -8.66
C ASP A 312 -4.42 -10.80 -8.44
N ILE A 313 -5.42 -11.21 -7.64
CA ILE A 313 -5.78 -12.62 -7.41
C ILE A 313 -6.12 -13.34 -8.73
N LEU A 314 -6.90 -12.72 -9.62
CA LEU A 314 -7.24 -13.30 -10.92
C LEU A 314 -6.01 -13.41 -11.84
N GLY A 315 -5.10 -12.44 -11.77
CA GLY A 315 -3.83 -12.43 -12.47
C GLY A 315 -2.99 -13.65 -12.08
N VAL A 316 -2.75 -13.86 -10.79
CA VAL A 316 -2.02 -15.03 -10.26
C VAL A 316 -2.72 -16.35 -10.64
N ASN A 317 -4.05 -16.41 -10.53
CA ASN A 317 -4.82 -17.59 -10.94
C ASN A 317 -4.72 -17.90 -12.44
N LYS A 318 -4.67 -16.87 -13.30
CA LYS A 318 -4.39 -17.01 -14.74
C LYS A 318 -2.89 -17.19 -15.06
N HIS A 319 -1.98 -16.89 -14.13
CA HIS A 319 -0.55 -17.18 -14.27
C HIS A 319 -0.32 -18.69 -14.14
N PHE A 320 -0.73 -19.25 -13.01
CA PHE A 320 -0.46 -20.64 -12.65
C PHE A 320 -1.56 -21.62 -13.09
N ASN A 321 -2.33 -21.24 -14.12
CA ASN A 321 -3.41 -22.04 -14.72
C ASN A 321 -4.34 -22.69 -13.68
N CYS A 322 -4.64 -21.97 -12.59
CA CYS A 322 -5.25 -22.53 -11.39
C CYS A 322 -6.65 -23.11 -11.61
N PHE A 323 -7.35 -22.66 -12.65
CA PHE A 323 -8.68 -23.14 -13.05
C PHE A 323 -8.63 -24.57 -13.62
N ALA A 324 -7.49 -25.04 -14.14
CA ALA A 324 -7.38 -26.36 -14.78
C ALA A 324 -7.60 -27.56 -13.84
N LYS A 325 -7.65 -27.34 -12.50
CA LYS A 325 -8.05 -28.38 -11.54
C LYS A 325 -9.58 -28.56 -11.44
N CYS A 326 -10.37 -27.63 -11.95
CA CYS A 326 -11.83 -27.70 -11.93
C CYS A 326 -12.37 -28.35 -13.20
N THR A 327 -12.84 -29.59 -13.09
CA THR A 327 -13.36 -30.38 -14.23
C THR A 327 -14.80 -30.03 -14.63
N SER A 328 -15.55 -29.39 -13.74
CA SER A 328 -16.84 -28.75 -14.01
C SER A 328 -16.69 -27.24 -13.90
N SER A 329 -17.49 -26.48 -14.66
CA SER A 329 -17.60 -25.02 -14.50
C SER A 329 -18.85 -24.67 -13.68
N VAL A 330 -18.77 -23.58 -12.91
CA VAL A 330 -19.92 -22.99 -12.22
C VAL A 330 -20.19 -21.57 -12.73
N SER A 331 -21.46 -21.17 -12.77
CA SER A 331 -21.85 -19.81 -13.15
C SER A 331 -21.80 -18.89 -11.94
N CYS A 332 -20.96 -17.86 -12.02
CA CYS A 332 -20.77 -16.85 -10.98
C CYS A 332 -21.46 -15.53 -11.34
N SER A 333 -22.04 -14.88 -10.34
CA SER A 333 -22.72 -13.58 -10.48
C SER A 333 -21.76 -12.42 -10.25
N ASN A 334 -22.17 -11.20 -10.66
CA ASN A 334 -21.54 -9.94 -10.29
C ASN A 334 -20.03 -9.83 -10.55
N GLY A 335 -19.52 -10.52 -11.57
CA GLY A 335 -18.10 -10.54 -11.93
C GLY A 335 -17.24 -11.52 -11.15
N GLY A 336 -17.83 -12.35 -10.28
CA GLY A 336 -17.11 -13.47 -9.66
C GLY A 336 -16.56 -14.47 -10.69
N VAL A 337 -15.54 -15.22 -10.27
CA VAL A 337 -14.96 -16.34 -11.03
C VAL A 337 -15.06 -17.61 -10.19
N GLN A 338 -14.91 -18.79 -10.81
CA GLN A 338 -14.89 -20.05 -10.07
C GLN A 338 -13.80 -20.05 -9.00
N ASP A 339 -14.15 -20.43 -7.77
CA ASP A 339 -13.18 -20.62 -6.69
C ASP A 339 -12.29 -21.82 -7.04
N VAL A 340 -11.01 -21.56 -7.26
CA VAL A 340 -10.03 -22.59 -7.64
C VAL A 340 -9.81 -23.60 -6.52
N ASN A 341 -10.07 -23.25 -5.26
CA ASN A 341 -9.90 -24.10 -4.09
C ASN A 341 -11.18 -24.84 -3.70
N ASN A 342 -12.33 -24.36 -4.16
CA ASN A 342 -13.60 -25.08 -4.12
C ASN A 342 -14.37 -24.91 -5.42
N CYS A 343 -14.13 -25.80 -6.39
CA CYS A 343 -14.71 -25.74 -7.73
C CYS A 343 -16.26 -25.74 -7.78
N SER A 344 -16.96 -26.00 -6.66
CA SER A 344 -18.43 -25.87 -6.56
C SER A 344 -18.89 -24.46 -6.20
N LYS A 345 -17.97 -23.51 -5.98
CA LYS A 345 -18.22 -22.15 -5.49
C LYS A 345 -17.52 -21.11 -6.37
N CYS A 346 -17.78 -19.84 -6.06
CA CYS A 346 -17.20 -18.68 -6.72
C CYS A 346 -16.34 -17.84 -5.76
N LEU A 347 -15.18 -17.39 -6.24
CA LEU A 347 -14.43 -16.27 -5.68
C LEU A 347 -15.15 -14.97 -6.06
N CYS A 348 -15.41 -14.12 -5.07
CA CYS A 348 -16.25 -12.93 -5.23
C CYS A 348 -15.45 -11.62 -5.15
N PRO A 349 -15.81 -10.60 -5.97
CA PRO A 349 -15.28 -9.25 -5.79
C PRO A 349 -15.75 -8.63 -4.47
N LEU A 350 -15.04 -7.60 -4.02
CA LEU A 350 -15.34 -6.91 -2.76
C LEU A 350 -16.81 -6.44 -2.70
N GLY A 351 -17.49 -6.78 -1.61
CA GLY A 351 -18.92 -6.47 -1.43
C GLY A 351 -19.90 -7.48 -2.00
N TRP A 352 -19.42 -8.63 -2.48
CA TRP A 352 -20.23 -9.80 -2.83
C TRP A 352 -19.75 -11.03 -2.06
N THR A 353 -20.67 -11.97 -1.83
CA THR A 353 -20.43 -13.22 -1.09
C THR A 353 -21.48 -14.28 -1.47
N GLY A 354 -21.45 -15.42 -0.80
CA GLY A 354 -22.25 -16.59 -1.11
C GLY A 354 -21.65 -17.40 -2.27
N ASP A 355 -22.04 -18.67 -2.38
CA ASP A 355 -21.39 -19.65 -3.26
C ASP A 355 -21.43 -19.28 -4.76
N LYS A 356 -22.27 -18.32 -5.15
CA LYS A 356 -22.40 -17.78 -6.51
C LYS A 356 -22.12 -16.29 -6.63
N CYS A 357 -21.60 -15.63 -5.59
CA CYS A 357 -21.43 -14.17 -5.52
C CYS A 357 -22.72 -13.37 -5.74
N ASP A 358 -23.86 -13.96 -5.35
CA ASP A 358 -25.22 -13.40 -5.49
C ASP A 358 -25.72 -12.68 -4.22
N GLN A 359 -24.96 -12.74 -3.13
CA GLN A 359 -25.31 -12.17 -1.83
C GLN A 359 -24.41 -11.00 -1.45
N ARG A 360 -24.90 -10.09 -0.59
CA ARG A 360 -24.09 -9.04 0.05
C ARG A 360 -23.53 -9.55 1.39
N PRO A 361 -22.34 -9.09 1.86
CA PRO A 361 -21.81 -9.41 3.19
C PRO A 361 -22.85 -9.21 4.30
N ALA A 362 -22.87 -10.09 5.30
CA ALA A 362 -23.92 -10.10 6.33
C ALA A 362 -23.99 -8.79 7.17
N ASN A 363 -22.88 -8.06 7.28
CA ASN A 363 -22.81 -6.74 7.92
C ASN A 363 -23.05 -5.56 6.95
N THR A 364 -23.70 -5.78 5.79
CA THR A 364 -24.01 -4.69 4.85
C THR A 364 -25.19 -3.84 5.33
N ILE A 365 -24.88 -2.63 5.77
CA ILE A 365 -25.84 -1.59 6.15
C ILE A 365 -26.45 -1.00 4.88
N LYS A 366 -27.72 -1.30 4.61
CA LYS A 366 -28.47 -0.67 3.51
C LYS A 366 -28.90 0.75 3.88
N VAL A 367 -28.65 1.70 2.99
CA VAL A 367 -28.94 3.13 3.19
C VAL A 367 -29.81 3.62 2.03
N PRO A 368 -31.11 3.85 2.26
CA PRO A 368 -32.00 4.41 1.24
C PRO A 368 -31.59 5.84 0.86
N VAL A 369 -31.47 6.09 -0.44
CA VAL A 369 -31.07 7.37 -1.03
C VAL A 369 -32.28 8.06 -1.66
N THR A 370 -32.47 9.34 -1.38
CA THR A 370 -33.53 10.19 -1.95
C THR A 370 -32.93 11.35 -2.76
N SER A 371 -33.74 12.09 -3.51
CA SER A 371 -33.26 13.21 -4.33
C SER A 371 -32.81 14.44 -3.52
N THR A 372 -33.13 14.50 -2.23
CA THR A 372 -32.61 15.51 -1.29
C THR A 372 -31.22 15.11 -0.81
N MET A 373 -30.35 16.09 -0.53
CA MET A 373 -29.04 15.77 0.05
C MET A 373 -29.19 15.16 1.45
N GLN A 374 -28.54 14.02 1.65
CA GLN A 374 -28.44 13.29 2.91
C GLN A 374 -26.97 13.19 3.32
N THR A 375 -26.70 13.13 4.62
CA THR A 375 -25.35 12.88 5.15
C THR A 375 -25.38 11.63 6.01
N LYS A 376 -24.44 10.70 5.78
CA LYS A 376 -24.18 9.55 6.66
C LYS A 376 -22.76 9.65 7.19
N ARG A 377 -22.64 9.82 8.50
CA ARG A 377 -21.37 9.66 9.21
C ARG A 377 -21.02 8.17 9.34
N VAL A 378 -19.73 7.88 9.23
CA VAL A 378 -19.06 6.60 9.39
C VAL A 378 -17.99 6.77 10.46
N ASP A 379 -18.04 5.97 11.51
CA ASP A 379 -17.05 5.96 12.58
C ASP A 379 -16.57 4.51 12.80
N LEU A 380 -15.27 4.29 12.65
CA LEU A 380 -14.57 3.07 13.06
C LEU A 380 -13.76 3.42 14.32
N PRO A 381 -14.15 2.94 15.52
CA PRO A 381 -13.39 3.21 16.73
C PRO A 381 -12.03 2.51 16.71
N ALA A 382 -11.06 3.06 17.43
CA ALA A 382 -9.81 2.35 17.71
C ALA A 382 -10.09 1.01 18.42
N GLY A 383 -9.23 0.03 18.16
CA GLY A 383 -9.25 -1.29 18.78
C GLY A 383 -7.86 -1.90 18.79
N THR A 384 -7.78 -3.21 19.04
CA THR A 384 -6.51 -3.95 18.95
C THR A 384 -6.00 -3.94 17.51
N LYS A 385 -4.74 -3.55 17.31
CA LYS A 385 -4.03 -3.68 16.02
C LYS A 385 -4.09 -5.14 15.53
N SER A 386 -4.34 -5.32 14.23
CA SER A 386 -4.71 -6.59 13.61
C SER A 386 -4.01 -6.78 12.27
N THR A 387 -3.68 -8.02 11.89
CA THR A 387 -3.26 -8.39 10.52
C THR A 387 -4.44 -8.43 9.54
N GLN A 388 -5.69 -8.33 10.03
CA GLN A 388 -6.91 -8.46 9.25
C GLN A 388 -7.80 -7.23 9.44
N TYR A 389 -8.23 -6.64 8.33
CA TYR A 389 -9.13 -5.49 8.29
C TYR A 389 -10.51 -5.80 8.89
N LYS A 390 -10.91 -5.04 9.91
CA LYS A 390 -12.34 -4.85 10.16
C LYS A 390 -12.90 -4.01 9.01
N THR A 391 -13.94 -4.49 8.34
CA THR A 391 -14.59 -3.77 7.23
C THR A 391 -16.10 -3.75 7.41
N ASP A 392 -16.69 -2.55 7.52
CA ASP A 392 -18.13 -2.32 7.58
C ASP A 392 -18.64 -1.79 6.23
N TYR A 393 -19.66 -2.43 5.66
CA TYR A 393 -20.15 -2.17 4.31
C TYR A 393 -21.41 -1.31 4.33
N TYR A 394 -21.44 -0.24 3.54
CA TYR A 394 -22.59 0.63 3.35
C TYR A 394 -23.07 0.51 1.89
N LEU A 395 -24.30 0.06 1.69
CA LEU A 395 -24.94 0.01 0.37
C LEU A 395 -25.90 1.19 0.22
N LEU A 396 -25.43 2.25 -0.45
CA LEU A 396 -26.25 3.40 -0.83
C LEU A 396 -27.16 2.96 -2.00
N GLN A 397 -28.48 2.98 -1.78
CA GLN A 397 -29.47 2.48 -2.75
C GLN A 397 -30.42 3.60 -3.17
N ALA A 398 -30.29 4.06 -4.42
CA ALA A 398 -31.21 4.99 -5.07
C ALA A 398 -32.44 4.25 -5.68
N PRO A 399 -33.54 4.96 -5.98
CA PRO A 399 -34.68 4.40 -6.70
C PRO A 399 -34.27 3.81 -8.05
N ALA A 400 -35.05 2.83 -8.54
CA ALA A 400 -34.81 2.23 -9.85
C ALA A 400 -34.83 3.30 -10.97
N GLY A 401 -33.84 3.25 -11.86
CA GLY A 401 -33.65 4.25 -12.92
C GLY A 401 -32.86 5.50 -12.51
N MET A 402 -32.64 5.73 -11.21
CA MET A 402 -31.76 6.78 -10.70
C MET A 402 -30.35 6.23 -10.41
N LYS A 403 -29.42 7.14 -10.09
CA LYS A 403 -28.03 6.89 -9.72
C LYS A 403 -27.70 7.57 -8.40
N VAL A 404 -26.73 7.05 -7.67
CA VAL A 404 -26.20 7.69 -6.45
C VAL A 404 -25.12 8.69 -6.86
N GLN A 405 -25.26 9.94 -6.45
CA GLN A 405 -24.16 10.90 -6.41
C GLN A 405 -23.69 11.00 -4.95
N MET A 406 -22.39 10.85 -4.69
CA MET A 406 -21.82 10.88 -3.33
C MET A 406 -20.46 11.60 -3.30
N THR A 407 -20.24 12.44 -2.29
CA THR A 407 -18.93 13.05 -2.00
C THR A 407 -18.48 12.57 -0.62
N PRO A 408 -17.35 11.85 -0.51
CA PRO A 408 -16.79 11.46 0.77
C PRO A 408 -15.97 12.62 1.35
N LYS A 409 -15.89 12.69 2.68
CA LYS A 409 -15.05 13.63 3.42
C LYS A 409 -14.48 12.92 4.65
N VAL A 410 -13.17 12.79 4.75
CA VAL A 410 -12.53 12.27 5.96
C VAL A 410 -12.58 13.35 7.07
N LEU A 411 -12.74 12.90 8.32
CA LEU A 411 -12.91 13.76 9.51
C LEU A 411 -11.86 13.50 10.60
N GLY A 412 -10.96 12.54 10.41
CA GLY A 412 -9.85 12.27 11.32
C GLY A 412 -8.69 13.25 11.14
N THR A 413 -7.76 13.28 12.09
CA THR A 413 -6.49 14.03 12.00
C THR A 413 -5.33 13.18 11.47
N ARG A 414 -5.40 11.85 11.64
CA ARG A 414 -4.39 10.90 11.14
C ARG A 414 -4.68 10.52 9.68
N TRP A 415 -3.61 10.32 8.93
CA TRP A 415 -3.58 9.96 7.51
C TRP A 415 -2.34 9.06 7.27
N SER A 416 -2.19 8.53 6.06
CA SER A 416 -0.98 7.83 5.57
C SER A 416 -0.87 8.01 4.05
N ASN A 417 0.32 7.84 3.46
CA ASN A 417 0.53 7.99 2.01
C ASN A 417 -0.39 7.07 1.18
N SER A 418 -0.44 5.79 1.54
CA SER A 418 -1.03 4.68 0.76
C SER A 418 -2.50 4.34 1.04
N CYS A 419 -3.18 5.02 1.97
CA CYS A 419 -4.47 4.60 2.53
C CYS A 419 -4.52 3.19 3.16
N ASP A 420 -3.37 2.59 3.49
CA ASP A 420 -3.28 1.22 4.00
C ASP A 420 -3.98 0.95 5.34
N PRO A 421 -3.71 1.67 6.44
CA PRO A 421 -4.20 1.26 7.76
C PRO A 421 -5.71 1.46 7.92
N MET A 422 -6.31 2.40 7.19
CA MET A 422 -7.73 2.76 7.29
C MET A 422 -8.23 3.62 6.12
N GLY A 423 -9.53 3.54 5.80
CA GLY A 423 -10.14 4.38 4.78
C GLY A 423 -11.56 4.00 4.38
N LEU A 424 -12.06 4.63 3.32
CA LEU A 424 -13.22 4.20 2.54
C LEU A 424 -12.74 3.69 1.17
N GLU A 425 -13.25 2.55 0.71
CA GLU A 425 -13.15 2.11 -0.68
C GLU A 425 -14.53 2.19 -1.36
N VAL A 426 -14.67 3.04 -2.37
CA VAL A 426 -15.96 3.35 -3.03
C VAL A 426 -16.10 2.64 -4.37
N LYS A 427 -17.02 1.68 -4.46
CA LYS A 427 -17.44 1.01 -5.71
C LYS A 427 -18.64 1.76 -6.30
N PHE A 428 -18.41 2.47 -7.40
CA PHE A 428 -19.43 3.23 -8.14
C PHE A 428 -19.70 2.66 -9.55
N LEU A 429 -18.81 1.81 -10.07
CA LEU A 429 -18.96 1.12 -11.36
C LEU A 429 -20.01 0.00 -11.27
N LYS A 430 -20.58 -0.37 -12.42
CA LYS A 430 -21.48 -1.53 -12.58
C LYS A 430 -20.71 -2.85 -12.49
N ASP A 431 -19.47 -2.87 -12.97
CA ASP A 431 -18.56 -3.99 -12.74
C ASP A 431 -17.99 -3.88 -11.32
N ALA A 432 -18.15 -4.93 -10.51
CA ALA A 432 -17.69 -4.95 -9.13
C ALA A 432 -16.24 -5.45 -8.99
N ARG A 433 -15.62 -5.95 -10.07
CA ARG A 433 -14.25 -6.50 -10.07
C ARG A 433 -13.17 -5.45 -9.76
N PRO A 434 -13.16 -4.24 -10.36
CA PRO A 434 -12.10 -3.26 -10.12
C PRO A 434 -12.08 -2.75 -8.67
N SER A 435 -10.91 -2.35 -8.18
CA SER A 435 -10.72 -1.57 -6.95
C SER A 435 -11.64 -0.35 -6.93
N GLY A 436 -12.17 -0.01 -5.75
CA GLY A 436 -12.88 1.25 -5.58
C GLY A 436 -11.91 2.44 -5.61
N VAL A 437 -12.46 3.65 -5.63
CA VAL A 437 -11.66 4.83 -5.26
C VAL A 437 -11.40 4.76 -3.75
N GLN A 438 -10.14 4.74 -3.36
CA GLN A 438 -9.71 4.74 -1.96
C GLN A 438 -9.66 6.17 -1.42
N VAL A 439 -10.06 6.36 -0.16
CA VAL A 439 -10.19 7.66 0.49
C VAL A 439 -9.79 7.55 1.95
N CYS A 440 -8.63 8.10 2.30
CA CYS A 440 -8.09 8.13 3.66
C CYS A 440 -7.62 9.52 4.13
N ASP A 441 -7.21 10.41 3.22
CA ASP A 441 -6.71 11.74 3.57
C ASP A 441 -7.86 12.77 3.75
N TRP A 442 -7.76 13.56 4.81
CA TRP A 442 -8.65 14.67 5.14
C TRP A 442 -8.19 16.01 4.55
N ARG A 443 -6.91 16.13 4.19
CA ARG A 443 -6.29 17.33 3.61
C ARG A 443 -6.69 17.53 2.15
N VAL A 444 -6.96 16.42 1.44
CA VAL A 444 -7.31 16.43 0.03
C VAL A 444 -8.82 16.52 -0.17
N GLN A 445 -9.27 17.46 -1.02
CA GLN A 445 -10.67 17.58 -1.38
C GLN A 445 -11.07 16.46 -2.36
N GLN A 446 -11.69 15.42 -1.79
CA GLN A 446 -12.11 14.23 -2.54
C GLN A 446 -13.19 14.55 -3.61
N PRO A 447 -13.15 13.89 -4.77
CA PRO A 447 -14.08 14.15 -5.86
C PRO A 447 -15.48 13.63 -5.57
N THR A 448 -16.50 14.32 -6.09
CA THR A 448 -17.87 13.80 -6.10
C THR A 448 -17.98 12.65 -7.12
N LEU A 449 -18.27 11.45 -6.63
CA LEU A 449 -18.47 10.23 -7.41
C LEU A 449 -19.95 10.10 -7.82
N LYS A 450 -20.20 9.51 -8.99
CA LYS A 450 -21.55 9.17 -9.48
C LYS A 450 -21.58 7.72 -9.96
N SER A 451 -22.52 6.93 -9.47
CA SER A 451 -22.62 5.51 -9.81
C SER A 451 -23.13 5.25 -11.23
N GLU A 452 -22.76 4.10 -11.79
CA GLU A 452 -23.29 3.64 -13.08
C GLU A 452 -24.69 3.01 -12.95
N THR A 453 -25.01 2.46 -11.78
CA THR A 453 -26.29 1.83 -11.43
C THR A 453 -27.02 2.65 -10.34
N ASN A 454 -28.17 2.17 -9.85
CA ASN A 454 -28.84 2.73 -8.67
C ASN A 454 -28.21 2.29 -7.33
N GLU A 455 -27.05 1.63 -7.35
CA GLU A 455 -26.29 1.22 -6.18
C GLU A 455 -24.90 1.86 -6.17
N MET A 456 -24.44 2.23 -4.97
CA MET A 456 -23.04 2.53 -4.71
C MET A 456 -22.67 1.84 -3.39
N LEU A 457 -21.60 1.04 -3.41
CA LEU A 457 -21.09 0.37 -2.22
C LEU A 457 -19.88 1.14 -1.69
N VAL A 458 -19.87 1.39 -0.39
CA VAL A 458 -18.71 1.93 0.33
C VAL A 458 -18.28 0.91 1.37
N ALA A 459 -17.04 0.44 1.27
CA ALA A 459 -16.41 -0.39 2.29
C ALA A 459 -15.54 0.49 3.19
N ALA A 460 -15.95 0.68 4.45
CA ALA A 460 -15.15 1.40 5.44
C ALA A 460 -14.27 0.41 6.20
N TYR A 461 -12.95 0.57 6.17
CA TYR A 461 -12.00 -0.41 6.69
C TYR A 461 -10.97 0.18 7.68
N SER A 462 -10.46 -0.66 8.58
CA SER A 462 -9.36 -0.34 9.50
C SER A 462 -8.62 -1.60 10.00
N LEU A 463 -7.30 -1.49 10.22
CA LEU A 463 -6.45 -2.48 10.92
C LEU A 463 -6.45 -2.35 12.46
N GLY A 464 -7.32 -1.50 13.02
CA GLY A 464 -7.44 -1.23 14.46
C GLY A 464 -7.26 0.24 14.84
N ASP A 465 -6.84 1.09 13.89
CA ASP A 465 -6.77 2.53 14.08
C ASP A 465 -8.16 3.20 14.00
N GLN A 466 -8.33 4.35 14.67
CA GLN A 466 -9.57 5.11 14.61
C GLN A 466 -9.70 5.86 13.27
N PHE A 467 -10.81 5.65 12.58
CA PHE A 467 -11.15 6.34 11.34
C PHE A 467 -12.56 6.94 11.42
N ALA A 468 -12.73 8.15 10.86
CA ALA A 468 -14.03 8.82 10.79
C ALA A 468 -14.19 9.54 9.46
N ALA A 469 -15.38 9.45 8.87
CA ALA A 469 -15.72 10.09 7.61
C ALA A 469 -17.21 10.45 7.54
N GLU A 470 -17.55 11.38 6.65
CA GLU A 470 -18.91 11.68 6.22
C GLU A 470 -19.08 11.37 4.72
N MET A 471 -20.21 10.77 4.38
CA MET A 471 -20.67 10.59 3.01
C MET A 471 -21.85 11.54 2.79
N GLN A 472 -21.70 12.53 1.92
CA GLN A 472 -22.80 13.40 1.49
C GLN A 472 -23.35 12.90 0.16
N PHE A 473 -24.61 12.48 0.10
CA PHE A 473 -25.17 11.78 -1.07
C PHE A 473 -26.62 12.16 -1.38
N LYS A 474 -27.01 11.90 -2.63
CA LYS A 474 -28.39 12.04 -3.13
C LYS A 474 -28.62 11.18 -4.38
N ALA A 475 -29.88 10.94 -4.71
CA ALA A 475 -30.30 10.35 -5.97
C ALA A 475 -30.29 11.41 -7.08
N VAL A 476 -29.78 11.03 -8.24
CA VAL A 476 -29.76 11.85 -9.46
C VAL A 476 -30.13 11.00 -10.68
N ASN A 477 -30.50 11.65 -11.78
CA ASN A 477 -30.55 11.03 -13.10
C ASN A 477 -29.12 10.99 -13.67
#